data_AF-A0A2K5YVS3-F1
#
_entry.id   AF-A0A2K5YVS3-F1
#
_cell.length_a   1.000
_cell.length_b   1.000
_cell.length_c   1.000
_cell.angle_alpha   90.00
_cell.angle_beta   90.00
_cell.angle_gamma   90.00
#
_symmetry.space_group_name_H-M   'P 1'
#
loop_
_entity.id
_entity.type
_entity.pdbx_description
1 polymer ?
#
loop_
_entity_poly.entity_id
_entity_poly.type
_entity_poly.pdbx_seq_one_letter_code
_entity_poly.pdbx_strand_id
1 'polypeptide(L)' 'ANATTNPSQLLPLELMDKCIGSRIHIVMKSDKEIVGTLLGFDDFMSLSLKSHHKEEGLLN' A
#
# COMPACT_ATOMS: atom_id res chain seq x y z
N ALA A 1 -12.20 17.17 -18.54
CA ALA A 1 -11.45 16.27 -19.43
C ALA A 1 -11.12 15.02 -18.65
N ASN A 2 -11.80 13.90 -18.91
CA ASN A 2 -11.52 12.62 -18.25
C ASN A 2 -10.27 12.03 -18.93
N ALA A 3 -9.10 12.38 -18.42
CA ALA A 3 -7.86 11.73 -18.84
C ALA A 3 -7.90 10.29 -18.34
N THR A 4 -8.25 9.37 -19.22
CA THR A 4 -7.97 7.94 -19.08
C THR A 4 -6.46 7.75 -19.18
N THR A 5 -5.73 8.09 -18.12
CA THR A 5 -4.30 7.83 -18.03
C THR A 5 -4.10 6.33 -17.86
N ASN A 6 -3.47 5.69 -18.85
CA ASN A 6 -3.07 4.29 -18.71
C ASN A 6 -2.20 4.16 -17.46
N PRO A 7 -2.53 3.30 -16.49
CA PRO A 7 -1.77 3.17 -15.25
C PRO A 7 -0.32 2.74 -15.49
N SER A 8 -0.03 2.14 -16.64
CA SER A 8 1.30 1.78 -17.14
C SER A 8 2.15 2.96 -17.64
N GLN A 9 1.57 4.16 -17.78
CA GLN A 9 2.28 5.39 -18.14
C GLN A 9 2.46 6.34 -16.95
N LEU A 10 1.92 6.01 -15.77
CA LEU A 10 2.07 6.83 -14.57
C LEU A 10 3.46 6.63 -13.97
N LEU A 11 4.03 7.73 -13.47
CA LEU A 11 5.27 7.65 -12.69
C LEU A 11 5.03 6.80 -11.43
N PRO A 12 6.01 6.02 -10.97
CA PRO A 12 5.85 5.20 -9.77
C PRO A 12 5.36 5.99 -8.55
N LEU A 13 5.81 7.24 -8.38
CA LEU A 13 5.33 8.14 -7.33
C LEU A 13 3.86 8.54 -7.52
N GLU A 14 3.42 8.84 -8.74
CA GLU A 14 2.02 9.18 -9.04
C GLU A 14 1.08 8.00 -8.77
N LEU A 15 1.53 6.79 -9.08
CA LEU A 15 0.78 5.58 -8.77
C LEU A 15 0.68 5.36 -7.26
N MET A 16 1.79 5.56 -6.53
CA MET A 16 1.78 5.48 -5.06
C MET A 16 0.84 6.50 -4.43
N ASP A 17 0.84 7.75 -4.90
CA ASP A 17 -0.04 8.80 -4.40
C ASP A 17 -1.52 8.45 -4.62
N LYS A 18 -1.87 7.90 -5.79
CA LYS A 18 -3.23 7.38 -6.07
C LYS A 18 -3.61 6.16 -5.24
N CYS A 19 -2.64 5.41 -4.72
CA CYS A 19 -2.87 4.22 -3.90
C CYS A 19 -3.01 4.54 -2.40
N ILE A 20 -2.79 5.78 -1.96
CA ILE A 20 -2.98 6.18 -0.55
C ILE A 20 -4.45 5.98 -0.16
N GLY A 21 -4.68 5.38 1.00
CA GLY A 21 -6.01 5.01 1.49
C GLY A 21 -6.60 3.75 0.86
N SER A 22 -5.93 3.15 -0.13
CA SER A 22 -6.34 1.88 -0.74
C SER A 22 -5.64 0.68 -0.07
N ARG A 23 -6.28 -0.49 -0.14
CA ARG A 23 -5.66 -1.75 0.29
C ARG A 23 -4.62 -2.16 -0.75
N ILE A 24 -3.36 -2.22 -0.34
CA ILE A 24 -2.25 -2.64 -1.19
C ILE A 24 -1.69 -3.99 -0.73
N HIS A 25 -1.13 -4.73 -1.68
CA HIS A 25 -0.41 -5.96 -1.44
C HIS A 25 1.05 -5.76 -1.83
N ILE A 26 1.95 -5.88 -0.84
CA ILE A 26 3.39 -5.68 -1.02
C ILE A 26 4.06 -7.04 -0.95
N VAL A 27 4.75 -7.40 -2.02
CA VAL A 27 5.57 -8.61 -2.10
C VAL A 27 7.03 -8.20 -1.99
N MET A 28 7.70 -8.58 -0.91
CA MET A 28 9.13 -8.37 -0.71
C MET A 28 9.93 -9.56 -1.23
N LYS A 29 11.21 -9.33 -1.58
CA LYS A 29 12.14 -10.37 -2.08
C LYS A 29 12.39 -11.55 -1.14
N SER A 30 12.01 -11.46 0.13
CA SER A 30 12.23 -12.50 1.15
C SER A 30 11.00 -13.41 1.35
N ASP A 31 10.13 -13.54 0.34
CA ASP A 31 8.84 -14.23 0.43
C ASP A 31 7.93 -13.67 1.54
N LYS A 32 8.18 -12.40 1.90
CA LYS A 32 7.38 -11.68 2.88
C LYS A 32 6.33 -10.89 2.14
N GLU A 33 5.08 -11.22 2.41
CA GLU A 33 3.92 -10.56 1.85
C GLU A 33 3.24 -9.73 2.94
N ILE A 34 2.94 -8.47 2.63
CA ILE A 34 2.22 -7.59 3.54
C ILE A 34 0.99 -7.05 2.84
N VAL A 35 -0.18 -7.29 3.44
CA VAL A 35 -1.44 -6.69 3.03
C VAL A 35 -1.80 -5.63 4.05
N GLY A 36 -2.01 -4.40 3.59
CA GLY A 36 -2.38 -3.30 4.47
C GLY A 36 -2.95 -2.13 3.71
N THR A 37 -3.52 -1.18 4.44
CA THR A 37 -3.94 0.10 3.86
C THR A 37 -2.73 1.03 3.83
N LEU A 38 -2.39 1.55 2.65
CA LEU A 38 -1.31 2.52 2.49
C LEU A 38 -1.73 3.83 3.16
N LEU A 39 -1.02 4.26 4.20
CA LEU A 39 -1.28 5.54 4.86
C LEU A 39 -0.47 6.69 4.25
N GLY A 40 0.70 6.39 3.68
CA GLY A 40 1.59 7.36 3.05
C GLY A 40 2.96 6.76 2.72
N PHE A 41 3.73 7.50 1.92
CA PHE A 41 5.13 7.21 1.59
C PHE A 41 6.00 8.44 1.93
N ASP A 42 7.22 8.24 2.40
CA ASP A 42 8.20 9.31 2.66
C ASP A 42 9.15 9.51 1.47
N ASP A 43 9.97 10.57 1.45
CA ASP A 43 10.98 10.82 0.41
C ASP A 43 11.97 9.64 0.20
N PHE A 44 12.12 8.79 1.23
CA PHE A 44 12.88 7.54 1.18
C PHE A 44 12.07 6.30 0.73
N MET A 45 10.83 6.48 0.25
CA MET A 45 9.88 5.41 -0.11
C MET A 45 9.59 4.43 1.04
N SER A 46 9.70 4.85 2.30
CA SER A 46 9.25 4.05 3.43
C SER A 46 7.71 4.03 3.46
N LEU A 47 7.13 2.83 3.47
CA LEU A 47 5.67 2.64 3.40
C LEU A 47 5.09 2.52 4.81
N SER A 48 4.19 3.43 5.16
CA SER A 48 3.43 3.34 6.40
C SER A 48 2.15 2.53 6.16
N LEU A 49 2.04 1.36 6.79
CA LEU A 49 0.92 0.44 6.62
C LEU A 49 0.10 0.35 7.90
N LYS A 50 -1.22 0.46 7.77
CA LYS A 50 -2.13 0.11 8.86
C LYS A 50 -2.58 -1.33 8.72
N SER A 51 -2.04 -2.20 9.56
CA SER A 51 -2.45 -3.59 9.68
C SER A 51 -3.58 -3.70 10.70
N HIS A 52 -4.74 -4.23 10.31
CA HIS A 52 -5.70 -4.73 11.29
C HIS A 52 -5.24 -6.11 11.73
N HIS A 53 -4.24 -6.18 12.62
CA HIS A 53 -3.95 -7.43 13.32
C HIS A 53 -5.13 -7.65 14.27
N LYS A 54 -6.09 -8.47 13.86
CA LYS A 54 -7.12 -8.96 14.76
C LYS A 54 -6.41 -9.91 15.71
N GLU A 55 -6.11 -9.43 16.90
CA GLU A 55 -5.79 -10.30 18.04
C GLU A 55 -7.06 -11.12 18.30
N GLU A 56 -7.14 -12.29 17.66
CA GLU A 56 -8.12 -13.31 18.02
C GLU A 56 -7.86 -13.63 19.49
N GLY A 57 -8.80 -13.19 20.34
CA GLY A 57 -8.62 -13.10 21.77
C GLY A 57 -8.16 -14.41 22.39
N LEU A 58 -7.19 -14.32 23.28
CA LEU A 58 -7.15 -15.20 24.44
C LEU A 58 -8.33 -14.81 25.34
N LEU A 59 -9.52 -15.31 24.99
CA LEU A 59 -10.63 -15.41 25.91
C LEU A 59 -10.27 -16.54 26.89
N ASN A 60 -9.80 -16.15 28.07
CA ASN A 60 -9.69 -17.02 29.24
C ASN A 60 -11.06 -17.33 29.85
#